data_AF-A0A4Q3RM57-F1
#
_entry.id   AF-A0A4Q3RM57-F1
#
_cell.length_a   1.000
_cell.length_b   1.000
_cell.length_c   1.000
_cell.angle_alpha   90.00
_cell.angle_beta   90.00
_cell.angle_gamma   90.00
#
_symmetry.space_group_name_H-M   'P 1'
#
loop_
_entity.id
_entity.type
_entity.pdbx_description
1 polymer ?
#
loop_
_entity_poly.entity_id
_entity_poly.type
_entity_poly.pdbx_seq_one_letter_code
_entity_poly.pdbx_strand_id
1 'polypeptide(L)'
;MFTAEEAASIVKRLGLVLFRMAMLFTALRKFENGEAASTLVCTNEDFSTALQLAGIYLQHSLLMFNNLPKQSDNATFKTSGNKRQFFDTLPGEFTRQQAVELGKPFSLAARTVDEILRNATGKLLEKPKPGLYRKS
;
A
#
# COMPACT_ATOMS: atom_id res chain seq x y z
N MET A 1 9.18 3.83 -5.80
CA MET A 1 8.96 2.37 -5.68
C MET A 1 8.02 2.02 -4.53
N PHE A 2 8.20 2.56 -3.31
CA PHE A 2 7.29 2.32 -2.18
C PHE A 2 5.83 2.78 -2.42
N THR A 3 5.63 3.86 -3.18
CA THR A 3 4.28 4.37 -3.52
C THR A 3 3.48 3.42 -4.43
N ALA A 4 4.12 2.65 -5.31
CA ALA A 4 3.43 1.76 -6.25
C ALA A 4 2.89 0.49 -5.55
N GLU A 5 3.67 -0.05 -4.60
CA GLU A 5 3.26 -1.21 -3.81
C GLU A 5 2.16 -0.85 -2.80
N GLU A 6 2.24 0.34 -2.19
CA GLU A 6 1.17 0.86 -1.31
C GLU A 6 -0.11 1.19 -2.08
N ALA A 7 0.00 1.76 -3.29
CA ALA A 7 -1.15 2.01 -4.16
C ALA A 7 -1.86 0.71 -4.59
N ALA A 8 -1.12 -0.38 -4.80
CA ALA A 8 -1.71 -1.66 -5.18
C ALA A 8 -2.65 -2.23 -4.10
N SER A 9 -2.33 -2.03 -2.81
CA SER A 9 -3.19 -2.44 -1.69
C SER A 9 -4.51 -1.66 -1.68
N ILE A 10 -4.45 -0.35 -1.93
CA ILE A 10 -5.62 0.53 -2.03
C ILE A 10 -6.52 0.06 -3.18
N VAL A 11 -5.96 -0.17 -4.36
CA VAL A 11 -6.71 -0.62 -5.54
C VAL A 11 -7.38 -1.97 -5.31
N LYS A 12 -6.68 -2.95 -4.70
CA LYS A 12 -7.27 -4.27 -4.38
C LYS A 12 -8.47 -4.16 -3.44
N ARG A 13 -8.34 -3.36 -2.37
CA ARG A 13 -9.44 -3.13 -1.43
C ARG A 13 -10.61 -2.43 -2.12
N LEU A 14 -10.31 -1.44 -2.97
CA LEU A 14 -11.31 -0.68 -3.69
C LEU A 14 -12.09 -1.56 -4.70
N GLY A 15 -11.43 -2.50 -5.37
CA GLY A 15 -12.08 -3.48 -6.25
C GLY A 15 -13.10 -4.34 -5.49
N LEU A 16 -12.78 -4.76 -4.26
CA LEU A 16 -13.73 -5.51 -3.43
C LEU A 16 -14.91 -4.65 -2.97
N VAL A 17 -14.67 -3.37 -2.63
CA VAL A 17 -15.75 -2.42 -2.29
C VAL A 17 -16.66 -2.18 -3.48
N LEU A 18 -16.08 -1.97 -4.68
CA LEU A 18 -16.82 -1.81 -5.93
C LEU A 18 -17.73 -3.01 -6.20
N PHE A 19 -17.20 -4.23 -6.08
CA PHE A 19 -18.00 -5.45 -6.27
C PHE A 19 -19.20 -5.49 -5.31
N ARG A 20 -18.98 -5.15 -4.03
CA ARG A 20 -20.05 -5.11 -3.03
C ARG A 20 -21.10 -4.03 -3.33
N MET A 21 -20.68 -2.84 -3.76
CA MET A 21 -21.60 -1.77 -4.14
C MET A 21 -22.45 -2.16 -5.36
N ALA A 22 -21.83 -2.74 -6.39
CA ALA A 22 -22.55 -3.21 -7.58
C ALA A 22 -23.64 -4.24 -7.19
N MET A 23 -23.31 -5.21 -6.34
CA MET A 23 -24.29 -6.18 -5.82
C MET A 23 -25.41 -5.53 -5.00
N LEU A 24 -25.10 -4.51 -4.19
CA LEU A 24 -26.11 -3.77 -3.43
C LEU A 24 -27.07 -3.01 -4.34
N PHE A 25 -26.57 -2.34 -5.38
CA PHE A 25 -27.41 -1.65 -6.35
C PHE A 25 -28.31 -2.63 -7.10
N THR A 26 -27.78 -3.77 -7.54
CA THR A 26 -28.58 -4.82 -8.16
C THR A 26 -29.65 -5.38 -7.22
N ALA A 27 -29.35 -5.53 -5.93
CA ALA A 27 -30.34 -5.98 -4.94
C ALA A 27 -31.44 -4.94 -4.68
N LEU A 28 -31.09 -3.65 -4.64
CA LEU A 28 -32.06 -2.55 -4.53
C LEU A 28 -32.97 -2.50 -5.76
N ARG A 29 -32.39 -2.54 -6.96
CA ARG A 29 -33.13 -2.56 -8.22
C ARG A 29 -34.09 -3.74 -8.32
N LYS A 30 -33.68 -4.94 -7.86
CA LYS A 30 -34.57 -6.11 -7.76
C LYS A 30 -35.82 -5.79 -6.95
N PHE A 31 -35.63 -5.18 -5.78
CA PHE A 31 -36.72 -4.82 -4.88
C PHE A 31 -37.64 -3.76 -5.50
N GLU A 32 -37.06 -2.70 -6.08
CA GLU A 32 -37.81 -1.61 -6.72
C GLU A 32 -38.64 -2.09 -7.93
N ASN A 33 -38.09 -2.99 -8.74
CA ASN A 33 -38.78 -3.57 -9.90
C ASN A 33 -39.79 -4.68 -9.52
N GLY A 34 -39.83 -5.11 -8.25
CA GLY A 34 -40.65 -6.25 -7.82
C GLY A 34 -40.22 -7.58 -8.47
N GLU A 35 -38.95 -7.72 -8.87
CA GLU A 35 -38.46 -8.93 -9.55
C GLU A 35 -38.37 -10.12 -8.60
N ALA A 36 -39.13 -11.18 -8.86
CA ALA A 36 -39.12 -12.41 -8.07
C ALA A 36 -37.97 -13.38 -8.44
N ALA A 37 -37.10 -13.01 -9.39
CA ALA A 37 -36.03 -13.87 -9.86
C ALA A 37 -35.05 -14.25 -8.73
N SER A 38 -34.68 -15.53 -8.65
CA SER A 38 -33.74 -16.04 -7.64
C SER A 38 -32.30 -15.61 -7.91
N THR A 39 -31.98 -15.34 -9.17
CA THR A 39 -30.69 -14.85 -9.63
C THR A 39 -30.89 -13.57 -10.42
N LEU A 40 -30.00 -12.60 -10.22
CA LEU A 40 -29.99 -11.36 -10.96
C LEU A 40 -28.60 -11.09 -11.50
N VAL A 41 -28.55 -10.48 -12.68
CA VAL A 41 -27.32 -10.03 -13.31
C VAL A 41 -27.12 -8.55 -12.97
N CYS A 42 -25.91 -8.20 -12.55
CA CYS A 42 -25.51 -6.80 -12.40
C CYS A 42 -25.59 -6.10 -13.76
N THR A 43 -26.37 -5.03 -13.85
CA THR A 43 -26.47 -4.26 -15.09
C THR A 43 -25.26 -3.36 -15.27
N ASN A 44 -25.07 -2.85 -16.48
CA ASN A 44 -24.06 -1.84 -16.75
C ASN A 44 -24.29 -0.56 -15.92
N GLU A 45 -25.55 -0.22 -15.64
CA GLU A 45 -25.91 0.95 -14.84
C GLU A 45 -25.47 0.76 -13.38
N ASP A 46 -25.81 -0.37 -12.76
CA ASP A 46 -25.39 -0.74 -11.40
C ASP A 46 -23.85 -0.70 -11.29
N PHE A 47 -23.17 -1.33 -12.25
CA PHE A 47 -21.70 -1.38 -12.27
C PHE A 47 -21.06 0.00 -12.48
N SER A 48 -21.56 0.78 -13.44
CA SER A 48 -21.01 2.11 -13.76
C SER A 48 -21.18 3.08 -12.60
N THR A 49 -22.31 3.00 -11.88
CA THR A 49 -22.57 3.80 -10.68
C THR A 49 -21.59 3.43 -9.56
N ALA A 50 -21.39 2.13 -9.32
CA ALA A 50 -20.42 1.65 -8.33
C ALA A 50 -18.98 2.04 -8.69
N LEU A 51 -18.64 2.01 -9.99
CA LEU A 51 -17.32 2.40 -10.48
C LEU A 51 -17.04 3.89 -10.30
N GLN A 52 -18.02 4.75 -10.55
CA GLN A 52 -17.89 6.20 -10.32
C GLN A 52 -17.64 6.51 -8.84
N LEU A 53 -18.40 5.87 -7.94
CA LEU A 53 -18.21 6.01 -6.48
C LEU A 53 -16.83 5.51 -6.05
N ALA A 54 -16.39 4.36 -6.55
CA ALA A 54 -15.05 3.85 -6.28
C ALA A 54 -13.96 4.84 -6.73
N GLY A 55 -14.11 5.45 -7.90
CA GLY A 55 -13.19 6.49 -8.40
C GLY A 55 -13.08 7.68 -7.44
N ILE A 56 -14.20 8.16 -6.92
CA ILE A 56 -14.25 9.24 -5.92
C ILE A 56 -13.53 8.82 -4.63
N TYR A 57 -13.79 7.60 -4.13
CA TYR A 57 -13.12 7.07 -2.94
C TYR A 57 -11.61 6.90 -3.12
N LEU A 58 -11.16 6.57 -4.33
CA LEU A 58 -9.74 6.52 -4.66
C LEU A 58 -9.12 7.92 -4.55
N GLN A 59 -9.77 8.93 -5.14
CA GLN A 59 -9.29 10.32 -5.06
C GLN A 59 -9.22 10.81 -3.61
N HIS A 60 -10.25 10.54 -2.79
CA HIS A 60 -10.21 10.87 -1.37
C HIS A 60 -9.10 10.13 -0.62
N SER A 61 -8.90 8.83 -0.91
CA SER A 61 -7.82 8.05 -0.29
C SER A 61 -6.44 8.60 -0.65
N LEU A 62 -6.23 9.02 -1.90
CA LEU A 62 -4.98 9.64 -2.35
C LEU A 62 -4.79 11.03 -1.74
N LEU A 63 -5.85 11.84 -1.67
CA LEU A 63 -5.83 13.15 -1.04
C LEU A 63 -5.48 13.04 0.43
N MET A 64 -6.11 12.12 1.16
CA MET A 64 -5.82 11.88 2.57
C MET A 64 -4.40 11.35 2.75
N PHE A 65 -3.92 10.47 1.87
CA PHE A 65 -2.53 10.00 1.88
C PHE A 65 -1.52 11.13 1.70
N ASN A 66 -1.81 12.08 0.82
CA ASN A 66 -0.94 13.23 0.54
C ASN A 66 -1.03 14.35 1.60
N ASN A 67 -2.20 14.50 2.23
CA ASN A 67 -2.48 15.56 3.23
C ASN A 67 -2.42 15.07 4.68
N LEU A 68 -2.18 13.78 4.91
CA LEU A 68 -1.81 13.29 6.23
C LEU A 68 -0.62 14.16 6.68
N PRO A 69 -0.74 14.87 7.83
CA PRO A 69 0.37 15.65 8.34
C PRO A 69 1.59 14.75 8.34
N LYS A 70 2.76 15.28 7.99
CA LYS A 70 4.03 14.63 8.29
C LYS A 70 4.04 14.45 9.81
N GLN A 71 3.44 13.37 10.31
CA GLN A 71 3.26 13.14 11.73
C GLN A 71 4.67 12.89 12.24
N SER A 72 5.24 13.95 12.79
CA SER A 72 6.07 13.87 13.98
C SER A 72 5.47 12.80 14.88
N ASP A 73 6.24 11.74 15.08
CA ASP A 73 6.12 10.77 16.16
C ASP A 73 4.70 10.54 16.68
N ASN A 74 4.01 9.51 16.17
CA ASN A 74 3.59 8.36 16.98
C ASN A 74 2.53 7.49 16.27
N ALA A 75 2.97 6.27 15.98
CA ALA A 75 2.23 5.05 16.29
C ALA A 75 0.87 4.78 15.62
N THR A 76 0.83 4.67 14.28
CA THR A 76 0.00 3.60 13.65
C THR A 76 0.35 3.27 12.18
N PHE A 77 1.13 4.10 11.47
CA PHE A 77 1.69 3.79 10.13
C PHE A 77 3.18 3.40 10.17
N LYS A 78 3.61 2.74 11.26
CA LYS A 78 5.03 2.51 11.58
C LYS A 78 5.81 1.65 10.57
N THR A 79 5.19 0.95 9.62
CA THR A 79 5.95 0.04 8.75
C THR A 79 6.55 0.72 7.51
N SER A 80 5.97 1.79 6.94
CA SER A 80 6.50 2.40 5.72
C SER A 80 7.32 3.66 5.96
N GLY A 81 6.93 4.51 6.92
CA GLY A 81 7.73 5.66 7.36
C GLY A 81 9.09 5.23 7.92
N ASN A 82 9.08 4.23 8.81
CA ASN A 82 10.30 3.72 9.44
C ASN A 82 11.26 3.09 8.42
N LYS A 83 10.76 2.44 7.37
CA LYS A 83 11.60 1.86 6.30
C LYS A 83 12.35 2.93 5.51
N ARG A 84 11.69 4.05 5.22
CA ARG A 84 12.28 5.16 4.48
C ARG A 84 13.28 5.93 5.33
N GLN A 85 12.89 6.28 6.56
CA GLN A 85 13.79 6.94 7.52
C GLN A 85 15.02 6.07 7.86
N PHE A 86 14.82 4.76 8.02
CA PHE A 86 15.90 3.79 8.15
C PHE A 86 16.83 3.83 6.92
N PHE A 87 16.26 3.77 5.72
CA PHE A 87 17.06 3.82 4.51
C PHE A 87 17.86 5.12 4.42
N ASP A 88 17.29 6.27 4.78
CA ASP A 88 17.95 7.57 4.76
C ASP A 88 19.11 7.65 5.78
N THR A 89 18.98 6.98 6.94
CA THR A 89 20.04 6.93 7.97
C THR A 89 21.20 5.99 7.64
N LEU A 90 21.06 5.09 6.66
CA LEU A 90 22.16 4.21 6.25
C LEU A 90 23.33 5.05 5.68
N PRO A 91 24.59 4.77 6.07
CA PRO A 91 25.76 5.41 5.47
C PRO A 91 25.91 5.14 3.97
N GLY A 92 26.82 5.87 3.30
CA GLY A 92 27.14 5.61 1.89
C GLY A 92 27.69 4.20 1.64
N GLU A 93 28.45 3.65 2.60
CA GLU A 93 28.87 2.25 2.66
C GLU A 93 28.61 1.68 4.04
N PHE A 94 28.04 0.48 4.12
CA PHE A 94 27.71 -0.15 5.39
C PHE A 94 27.68 -1.68 5.29
N THR A 95 27.86 -2.34 6.42
CA THR A 95 27.73 -3.80 6.52
C THR A 95 26.31 -4.22 6.89
N ARG A 96 25.97 -5.49 6.63
CA ARG A 96 24.69 -6.07 7.09
C ARG A 96 24.48 -5.87 8.60
N GLN A 97 25.52 -6.09 9.41
CA GLN A 97 25.42 -5.94 10.87
C GLN A 97 25.08 -4.50 11.25
N GLN A 98 25.76 -3.52 10.65
CA GLN A 98 25.47 -2.10 10.86
C GLN A 98 24.04 -1.74 10.45
N ALA A 99 23.55 -2.27 9.32
CA ALA A 99 22.17 -2.06 8.90
C ALA A 99 21.16 -2.65 9.92
N VAL A 100 21.43 -3.83 10.49
CA VAL A 100 20.55 -4.43 11.50
C VAL A 100 20.56 -3.61 12.79
N GLU A 101 21.71 -3.08 13.20
CA GLU A 101 21.82 -2.21 14.38
C GLU A 101 21.11 -0.88 14.18
N LEU A 102 21.34 -0.23 13.04
CA LEU A 102 20.66 1.01 12.66
C LEU A 102 19.16 0.82 12.46
N GLY A 103 18.68 -0.41 12.25
CA GLY A 103 17.25 -0.76 12.15
C GLY A 103 16.53 -0.90 13.50
N LYS A 104 17.26 -1.11 14.61
CA LYS A 104 16.66 -1.29 15.95
C LYS A 104 15.87 -0.06 16.43
N PRO A 105 16.39 1.19 16.30
CA PRO A 105 15.62 2.41 16.66
C PRO A 105 14.30 2.53 15.90
N PHE A 106 14.24 1.97 14.68
CA PHE A 106 13.05 1.97 13.82
C PHE A 106 12.11 0.77 14.09
N SER A 107 12.34 -0.01 15.15
CA SER A 107 11.58 -1.23 15.48
C SER A 107 11.57 -2.27 14.35
N LEU A 108 12.65 -2.34 13.55
CA LEU A 108 12.79 -3.32 12.46
C LEU A 108 13.49 -4.58 12.96
N ALA A 109 12.87 -5.74 12.75
CA ALA A 109 13.52 -7.03 12.96
C ALA A 109 14.62 -7.26 11.92
N ALA A 110 15.63 -8.06 12.26
CA ALA A 110 16.73 -8.38 11.34
C ALA A 110 16.24 -8.94 9.99
N ARG A 111 15.19 -9.78 10.01
CA ARG A 111 14.54 -10.31 8.81
C ARG A 111 13.95 -9.21 7.92
N THR A 112 13.34 -8.19 8.53
CA THR A 112 12.77 -7.05 7.81
C THR A 112 13.88 -6.19 7.19
N VAL A 113 14.98 -5.98 7.91
CA VAL A 113 16.17 -5.30 7.38
C VAL A 113 16.73 -6.07 6.18
N ASP A 114 16.88 -7.39 6.28
CA ASP A 114 17.36 -8.23 5.18
C ASP A 114 16.47 -8.13 3.93
N GLU A 115 15.15 -8.13 4.12
CA GLU A 115 14.19 -7.98 3.04
C GLU A 115 14.29 -6.61 2.36
N ILE A 116 14.45 -5.54 3.15
CA ILE A 116 14.68 -4.17 2.63
C ILE A 116 15.96 -4.12 1.80
N LEU A 117 17.08 -4.62 2.34
CA LEU A 117 18.36 -4.64 1.64
C LEU A 117 18.29 -5.44 0.34
N ARG A 118 17.64 -6.62 0.38
CA ARG A 118 17.43 -7.45 -0.82
C ARG A 118 16.62 -6.73 -1.88
N ASN A 119 15.52 -6.06 -1.50
CA ASN A 119 14.65 -5.35 -2.44
C ASN A 119 15.26 -4.07 -3.01
N ALA A 120 16.18 -3.44 -2.27
CA ALA A 120 16.89 -2.22 -2.69
C ALA A 120 18.18 -2.52 -3.50
N THR A 121 18.75 -3.71 -3.36
CA THR A 121 19.94 -4.14 -4.13
C THR A 121 19.61 -4.21 -5.62
N GLY A 122 20.42 -3.54 -6.45
CA GLY A 122 20.22 -3.44 -7.91
C GLY A 122 19.32 -2.27 -8.35
N LYS A 123 18.86 -1.43 -7.41
CA LYS A 123 18.06 -0.22 -7.69
C LYS A 123 18.62 1.01 -6.99
N LEU A 124 18.82 0.91 -5.68
CA LEU A 124 19.30 2.01 -4.81
C LEU A 124 20.53 1.60 -3.99
N LEU A 125 20.84 0.30 -3.94
CA LEU A 125 22.01 -0.25 -3.30
C LEU A 125 22.81 -1.09 -4.30
N GLU A 126 24.11 -0.94 -4.25
CA GLU A 126 25.10 -1.82 -4.86
C GLU A 126 25.70 -2.75 -3.81
N LYS A 127 26.15 -3.91 -4.25
CA LYS A 127 26.82 -4.89 -3.41
C LYS A 127 28.26 -5.10 -3.90
N PRO A 128 29.20 -4.22 -3.54
CA PRO A 128 30.58 -4.30 -4.01
C PRO A 128 31.31 -5.57 -3.50
N LYS A 129 30.95 -6.08 -2.32
CA LYS A 129 31.52 -7.30 -1.74
C LYS A 129 30.45 -8.11 -0.98
N PRO A 130 30.65 -9.43 -0.78
CA PRO A 130 29.79 -10.22 0.11
C PRO A 130 29.71 -9.57 1.50
N GLY A 131 28.50 -9.17 1.92
CA GLY A 131 28.24 -8.55 3.23
C GLY A 131 28.43 -7.03 3.32
N LEU A 132 28.91 -6.38 2.24
CA LEU A 132 29.08 -4.93 2.14
C LEU A 132 28.08 -4.35 1.13
N TYR A 133 27.38 -3.29 1.55
CA TYR A 133 26.41 -2.57 0.74
C TYR A 133 26.88 -1.12 0.55
N ARG A 134 26.59 -0.56 -0.62
CA ARG A 134 26.85 0.84 -0.97
C ARG A 134 25.59 1.47 -1.52
N LYS A 135 25.26 2.71 -1.15
CA LYS A 135 24.17 3.46 -1.78
C LYS A 135 24.62 3.95 -3.17
N SER A 136 23.76 3.74 -4.18
CA SER A 136 23.92 4.34 -5.52
C SER A 136 23.33 5.75 -5.57
#